data_AF-A0A3A5JJP0-F1
#
_entry.id   AF-A0A3A5JJP0-F1
#
_cell.length_a   1.000
_cell.length_b   1.000
_cell.length_c   1.000
_cell.angle_alpha   90.00
_cell.angle_beta   90.00
_cell.angle_gamma   90.00
#
_symmetry.space_group_name_H-M   'P 1'
#
loop_
_entity.id
_entity.type
_entity.pdbx_description
1 polymer ?
#
loop_
_entity_poly.entity_id
_entity_poly.type
_entity_poly.pdbx_seq_one_letter_code
_entity_poly.pdbx_strand_id
1 'polypeptide(L)'
;MSGDNPDLDALREQTDTGSRLSQDANNQSSESEVDPFEKSLRTALSERQKTGAQRTVSVWDGELAALLDALEENPDRMESIGTALQDALDRDPNPEDIDRTGIMQLAIRSGLQDADPELVEAWREAVADAAKRL
;
A
#
# COMPACT_ATOMS: atom_id res chain seq x y z
N MET A 1 51.55 -51.18 -0.29
CA MET A 1 50.26 -51.33 -0.98
C MET A 1 49.29 -50.45 -0.21
N SER A 2 49.20 -49.14 -0.43
CA SER A 2 48.81 -48.40 -1.64
C SER A 2 47.46 -48.82 -2.20
N GLY A 3 46.54 -47.85 -2.26
CA GLY A 3 45.40 -47.72 -3.18
C GLY A 3 44.23 -48.66 -2.89
N ASP A 4 42.96 -48.26 -2.95
CA ASP A 4 42.36 -47.05 -3.49
C ASP A 4 41.12 -46.69 -2.67
N ASN A 5 40.87 -45.40 -2.51
CA ASN A 5 39.55 -44.84 -2.21
C ASN A 5 38.97 -44.35 -3.55
N PRO A 6 38.23 -45.16 -4.32
CA PRO A 6 37.65 -44.69 -5.56
C PRO A 6 36.14 -44.50 -5.36
N ASP A 7 35.73 -43.46 -4.61
CA ASP A 7 34.32 -43.03 -4.67
C ASP A 7 34.03 -41.61 -4.14
N LEU A 8 35.05 -40.76 -3.96
CA LEU A 8 34.83 -39.37 -3.52
C LEU A 8 34.90 -38.36 -4.67
N ASP A 9 35.66 -38.65 -5.72
CA ASP A 9 35.76 -37.77 -6.89
C ASP A 9 34.55 -37.90 -7.82
N ALA A 10 33.97 -39.11 -7.95
CA ALA A 10 32.74 -39.34 -8.71
C ALA A 10 31.51 -38.66 -8.08
N LEU A 11 31.47 -38.55 -6.74
CA LEU A 11 30.42 -37.81 -6.03
C LEU A 11 30.52 -36.28 -6.22
N ARG A 12 31.74 -35.74 -6.36
CA ARG A 12 31.95 -34.30 -6.58
C ARG A 12 31.44 -33.83 -7.94
N GLU A 13 31.66 -34.59 -9.02
CA GLU A 13 31.21 -34.22 -10.36
C GLU A 13 29.67 -34.22 -10.52
N GLN A 14 28.96 -35.11 -9.80
CA GLN A 14 27.50 -35.09 -9.78
C GLN A 14 26.93 -33.89 -9.02
N THR A 15 27.60 -33.43 -7.97
CA THR A 15 27.18 -32.23 -7.23
C THR A 15 27.49 -30.93 -7.97
N ASP A 16 28.54 -30.88 -8.80
CA ASP A 16 28.94 -29.66 -9.50
C ASP A 16 28.05 -29.37 -10.73
N THR A 17 27.52 -30.42 -11.37
CA THR A 17 26.60 -30.28 -12.51
C THR A 17 25.17 -29.94 -12.06
N GLY A 18 24.73 -30.48 -10.91
CA GLY A 18 23.43 -30.15 -10.31
C GLY A 18 23.38 -28.75 -9.66
N SER A 19 24.52 -28.24 -9.19
CA SER A 19 24.61 -26.91 -8.57
C SER A 19 24.48 -25.78 -9.59
N ARG A 20 25.03 -25.93 -10.80
CA ARG A 20 24.92 -24.90 -11.86
C ARG A 20 23.51 -24.74 -12.42
N LEU A 21 22.76 -25.83 -12.59
CA LEU A 21 21.38 -25.75 -13.07
C LEU A 21 20.43 -25.13 -12.02
N SER A 22 20.80 -25.22 -10.74
CA SER A 22 20.05 -24.64 -9.62
C SER A 22 20.34 -23.14 -9.43
N GLN A 23 21.50 -22.66 -9.88
CA GLN A 23 21.90 -21.26 -9.72
C GLN A 23 21.27 -20.35 -10.78
N ASP A 24 20.98 -20.86 -11.99
CA ASP A 24 20.24 -20.12 -13.02
C ASP A 24 18.72 -20.10 -12.76
N ALA A 25 18.18 -21.08 -12.02
CA ALA A 25 16.78 -21.07 -11.56
C ALA A 25 16.56 -20.12 -10.38
N ASN A 26 17.61 -19.82 -9.60
CA ASN A 26 17.51 -18.93 -8.44
C ASN A 26 17.65 -17.44 -8.80
N ASN A 27 17.95 -17.12 -10.06
CA ASN A 27 18.00 -15.74 -10.56
C ASN A 27 16.65 -15.27 -11.17
N GLN A 28 15.60 -16.08 -11.05
CA GLN A 28 14.21 -15.69 -11.36
C GLN A 28 13.39 -15.32 -10.11
N SER A 29 14.02 -15.26 -8.93
CA SER A 29 13.33 -15.16 -7.65
C SER A 29 13.67 -13.87 -6.90
N SER A 30 13.48 -12.69 -7.50
CA SER A 30 13.54 -11.41 -6.76
C SER A 30 12.70 -10.26 -7.36
N GLU A 31 11.80 -10.54 -8.30
CA GLU A 31 10.57 -9.75 -8.39
C GLU A 31 9.50 -10.61 -7.74
N SER A 32 9.39 -10.53 -6.41
CA SER A 32 8.18 -10.94 -5.71
C SER A 32 7.01 -10.44 -6.54
N GLU A 33 6.19 -11.36 -7.04
CA GLU A 33 5.11 -11.11 -8.00
C GLU A 33 4.16 -10.09 -7.36
N VAL A 34 4.45 -8.81 -7.58
CA VAL A 34 3.69 -7.70 -6.98
C VAL A 34 2.26 -7.93 -7.40
N ASP A 35 1.35 -7.91 -6.42
CA ASP A 35 -0.06 -8.15 -6.65
C ASP A 35 -0.54 -7.31 -7.86
N PRO A 36 -1.26 -7.90 -8.83
CA PRO A 36 -1.65 -7.19 -10.05
C PRO A 36 -2.40 -5.87 -9.79
N PHE A 37 -3.21 -5.82 -8.71
CA PHE A 37 -3.90 -4.62 -8.30
C PHE A 37 -2.93 -3.60 -7.68
N GLU A 38 -2.03 -4.01 -6.79
CA GLU A 38 -0.97 -3.15 -6.23
C GLU A 38 -0.10 -2.52 -7.32
N LYS A 39 0.28 -3.31 -8.34
CA LYS A 39 0.99 -2.82 -9.52
C LYS A 39 0.19 -1.76 -10.26
N SER A 40 -1.11 -2.00 -10.48
CA SER A 40 -2.00 -1.05 -11.14
C SER A 40 -2.14 0.26 -10.34
N LEU A 41 -2.21 0.18 -9.02
CA LEU A 41 -2.33 1.31 -8.12
C LEU A 41 -1.06 2.18 -8.15
N ARG A 42 0.12 1.56 -8.08
CA ARG A 42 1.41 2.25 -8.23
C ARG A 42 1.53 2.96 -9.57
N THR A 43 1.10 2.34 -10.66
CA THR A 43 1.07 2.98 -11.99
C THR A 43 0.15 4.19 -11.99
N ALA A 44 -1.09 4.04 -11.51
CA ALA A 44 -2.06 5.13 -11.46
C ALA A 44 -1.58 6.33 -10.61
N LEU A 45 -0.95 6.08 -9.46
CA LEU A 45 -0.35 7.12 -8.62
C LEU A 45 0.80 7.84 -9.34
N SER A 46 1.69 7.09 -9.98
CA SER A 46 2.83 7.66 -10.72
C SER A 46 2.38 8.53 -11.90
N GLU A 47 1.35 8.12 -12.63
CA GLU A 47 0.77 8.91 -13.72
C GLU A 47 0.11 10.20 -13.21
N ARG A 48 -0.61 10.13 -12.09
CA ARG A 48 -1.20 11.32 -11.47
C ARG A 48 -0.14 12.32 -11.01
N GLN A 49 0.98 11.84 -10.46
CA GLN A 49 2.09 12.71 -10.07
C GLN A 49 2.74 13.37 -11.29
N LYS A 50 3.05 12.60 -12.34
CA LYS A 50 3.68 13.12 -13.58
C LYS A 50 2.82 14.12 -14.32
N THR A 51 1.51 13.91 -14.37
CA THR A 51 0.60 14.79 -15.09
C THR A 51 0.30 16.09 -14.35
N GLY A 52 0.69 16.21 -13.07
CA GLY A 52 0.36 17.36 -12.23
C GLY A 52 -1.15 17.58 -12.04
N ALA A 53 -1.97 16.64 -12.50
CA ALA A 53 -3.41 16.78 -12.51
C ALA A 53 -3.96 16.50 -11.11
N GLN A 54 -4.20 17.57 -10.34
CA GLN A 54 -5.12 17.55 -9.21
C GLN A 54 -6.51 17.17 -9.73
N ARG A 55 -6.79 15.87 -9.83
CA ARG A 55 -8.13 15.36 -10.11
C ARG A 55 -8.83 15.24 -8.77
N THR A 56 -9.62 16.27 -8.46
CA THR A 56 -10.58 16.31 -7.36
C THR A 56 -11.53 15.10 -7.45
N VAL A 57 -11.85 14.52 -6.28
CA VAL A 57 -12.97 13.59 -6.16
C VAL A 57 -14.19 14.44 -5.84
N SER A 58 -15.17 14.46 -6.75
CA SER A 58 -16.44 15.16 -6.56
C SER A 58 -17.56 14.17 -6.36
N VAL A 59 -18.35 14.35 -5.29
CA VAL A 59 -19.54 13.56 -5.00
C VAL A 59 -20.76 14.46 -5.22
N TRP A 60 -21.69 14.03 -6.06
CA TRP A 60 -22.95 14.73 -6.32
C TRP A 60 -24.05 14.12 -5.45
N ASP A 61 -24.05 14.49 -4.17
CA ASP A 61 -25.02 14.01 -3.18
C ASP A 61 -25.50 15.18 -2.32
N GLY A 62 -26.79 15.50 -2.44
CA GLY A 62 -27.40 16.63 -1.74
C GLY A 62 -27.59 16.41 -0.24
N GLU A 63 -27.86 15.17 0.18
CA GLU A 63 -28.07 14.84 1.59
C GLU A 63 -26.74 14.85 2.34
N LEU A 64 -25.70 14.27 1.73
CA LEU A 64 -24.35 14.33 2.27
C LEU A 64 -23.82 15.76 2.29
N ALA A 65 -24.10 16.56 1.26
CA ALA A 65 -23.73 17.97 1.24
C ALA A 65 -24.39 18.73 2.41
N ALA A 66 -25.69 18.55 2.62
CA ALA A 66 -26.41 19.18 3.73
C ALA A 66 -25.88 18.74 5.11
N LEU A 67 -25.51 17.46 5.27
CA LEU A 67 -24.86 16.98 6.50
C LEU A 67 -23.51 17.68 6.73
N LEU A 68 -22.68 17.78 5.70
CA LEU A 68 -21.37 18.42 5.81
C LEU A 68 -21.51 19.91 6.11
N ASP A 69 -22.46 20.60 5.47
CA ASP A 69 -22.75 22.01 5.75
C ASP A 69 -23.20 22.19 7.21
N ALA A 70 -24.07 21.31 7.72
CA ALA A 70 -24.47 21.33 9.13
C ALA A 70 -23.32 21.04 10.10
N LEU A 71 -22.36 20.19 9.72
CA LEU A 71 -21.15 19.94 10.52
C LEU A 71 -20.22 21.17 10.53
N GLU A 72 -20.08 21.88 9.41
CA GLU A 72 -19.27 23.12 9.34
C GLU A 72 -19.83 24.21 10.27
N GLU A 73 -21.16 24.28 10.41
CA GLU A 73 -21.82 25.19 11.35
C GLU A 73 -21.68 24.77 12.83
N ASN A 74 -21.19 23.54 13.10
CA ASN A 74 -21.05 22.96 14.43
C ASN A 74 -19.62 22.41 14.65
N PRO A 75 -18.61 23.29 14.82
CA PRO A 75 -17.20 22.90 14.86
C PRO A 75 -16.88 21.86 15.93
N ASP A 76 -17.44 21.98 17.14
CA ASP A 76 -17.27 21.00 18.22
C ASP A 76 -17.69 19.58 17.78
N ARG A 77 -18.76 19.48 16.99
CA ARG A 77 -19.25 18.20 16.47
C ARG A 77 -18.36 17.67 15.34
N MET A 78 -17.88 18.56 14.47
CA MET A 78 -16.94 18.22 13.41
C MET A 78 -15.62 17.70 14.00
N GLU A 79 -15.04 18.40 14.97
CA GLU A 79 -13.82 17.99 15.69
C GLU A 79 -14.00 16.64 16.37
N SER A 80 -15.12 16.44 17.07
CA SER A 80 -15.42 15.18 17.75
C SER A 80 -15.49 14.00 16.76
N ILE A 81 -16.19 14.17 15.63
CA ILE A 81 -16.30 13.11 14.61
C ILE A 81 -14.94 12.85 13.96
N GLY A 82 -14.22 13.90 13.59
CA GLY A 82 -12.92 13.76 12.95
C GLY A 82 -11.88 13.09 13.85
N THR A 83 -11.88 13.43 15.14
CA THR A 83 -11.02 12.78 16.15
C THR A 83 -11.37 11.29 16.26
N ALA A 84 -12.65 10.94 16.30
CA ALA A 84 -13.08 9.54 16.35
C ALA A 84 -12.67 8.76 15.09
N LEU A 85 -12.73 9.38 13.91
CA LEU A 85 -12.27 8.76 12.66
C LEU A 85 -10.74 8.63 12.59
N GLN A 86 -9.99 9.57 13.16
CA GLN A 86 -8.53 9.46 13.28
C GLN A 86 -8.15 8.30 14.20
N ASP A 87 -8.79 8.19 15.35
CA ASP A 87 -8.60 7.10 16.31
C ASP A 87 -8.92 5.73 15.69
N ALA A 88 -10.03 5.61 14.96
CA ALA A 88 -10.41 4.39 14.23
C ALA A 88 -9.39 3.95 13.15
N LEU A 89 -8.54 4.88 12.70
CA LEU A 89 -7.49 4.64 11.70
C LEU A 89 -6.09 4.48 12.32
N ASP A 90 -6.01 4.39 13.66
CA ASP A 90 -4.77 4.39 14.45
C ASP A 90 -3.87 5.59 14.11
N ARG A 91 -4.46 6.79 14.00
CA ARG A 91 -3.75 8.04 13.72
C ARG A 91 -3.72 8.93 14.94
N ASP A 92 -2.63 9.67 15.10
CA ASP A 92 -2.55 10.70 16.12
C ASP A 92 -3.67 11.73 15.91
N PRO A 93 -4.51 11.96 16.93
CA PRO A 93 -5.62 12.89 16.81
C PRO A 93 -5.09 14.31 16.69
N ASN A 94 -5.53 15.01 15.66
CA ASN A 94 -5.23 16.41 15.43
C ASN A 94 -6.55 17.12 15.07
N PRO A 95 -7.26 17.67 16.07
CA PRO A 95 -8.55 18.30 15.88
C PRO A 95 -8.47 19.64 15.12
N GLU A 96 -7.32 20.34 15.21
CA GLU A 96 -7.15 21.67 14.64
C GLU A 96 -7.06 21.66 13.09
N ASP A 97 -6.77 20.51 12.51
CA ASP A 97 -6.63 20.32 11.05
C ASP A 97 -7.85 19.61 10.41
N ILE A 98 -8.97 19.50 11.15
CA ILE A 98 -10.16 18.79 10.67
C ILE A 98 -11.11 19.76 9.95
N ASP A 99 -11.03 19.77 8.62
CA ASP A 99 -12.00 20.45 7.76
C ASP A 99 -12.98 19.48 7.09
N ARG A 100 -13.96 20.00 6.35
CA ARG A 100 -14.94 19.20 5.58
C ARG A 100 -14.30 18.15 4.68
N THR A 101 -13.19 18.50 4.02
CA THR A 101 -12.48 17.58 3.14
C THR A 101 -11.79 16.49 3.96
N GLY A 102 -11.19 16.85 5.08
CA GLY A 102 -10.58 15.97 6.06
C GLY A 102 -11.56 14.94 6.59
N ILE A 103 -12.75 15.36 7.03
CA ILE A 103 -13.82 14.45 7.47
C ILE A 103 -14.16 13.44 6.37
N MET A 104 -14.36 13.90 5.14
CA MET A 104 -14.73 13.01 4.04
C MET A 104 -13.60 12.02 3.70
N GLN A 105 -12.35 12.48 3.69
CA GLN A 105 -11.19 11.60 3.45
C GLN A 105 -11.01 10.56 4.56
N LEU A 106 -11.21 10.95 5.82
CA LEU A 106 -11.14 10.05 6.96
C LEU A 106 -12.27 9.02 6.92
N ALA A 107 -13.51 9.45 6.65
CA ALA A 107 -14.67 8.57 6.54
C ALA A 107 -14.51 7.54 5.40
N ILE A 108 -14.05 7.97 4.21
CA ILE A 108 -13.77 7.06 3.09
C ILE A 108 -12.70 6.05 3.49
N ARG A 109 -11.60 6.51 4.11
CA ARG A 109 -10.50 5.61 4.49
C ARG A 109 -10.92 4.61 5.57
N SER A 110 -11.70 5.05 6.56
CA SER A 110 -12.23 4.17 7.60
C SER A 110 -13.20 3.15 7.01
N GLY A 111 -14.14 3.56 6.14
CA GLY A 111 -15.04 2.63 5.48
C GLY A 111 -14.33 1.61 4.59
N LEU A 112 -13.24 2.00 3.93
CA LEU A 112 -12.38 1.06 3.18
C LEU A 112 -11.62 0.11 4.09
N GLN A 113 -11.08 0.60 5.22
CA GLN A 113 -10.36 -0.24 6.18
C GLN A 113 -11.29 -1.29 6.81
N ASP A 114 -12.54 -0.93 7.10
CA ASP A 114 -13.53 -1.85 7.64
C ASP A 114 -13.98 -2.89 6.60
N ALA A 115 -14.07 -2.50 5.32
CA ALA A 115 -14.51 -3.39 4.25
C ALA A 115 -13.39 -4.32 3.76
N ASP A 116 -12.16 -3.81 3.67
CA ASP A 116 -10.99 -4.50 3.15
C ASP A 116 -9.69 -3.88 3.72
N PRO A 117 -9.17 -4.44 4.83
CA PRO A 117 -7.92 -3.97 5.43
C PRO A 117 -6.69 -4.11 4.50
N GLU A 118 -6.65 -5.15 3.67
CA GLU A 118 -5.52 -5.44 2.78
C GLU A 118 -5.42 -4.38 1.68
N LEU A 119 -6.56 -3.91 1.16
CA LEU A 119 -6.63 -2.79 0.22
C LEU A 119 -5.99 -1.51 0.78
N VAL A 120 -6.28 -1.19 2.05
CA VAL A 120 -5.75 0.02 2.69
C VAL A 120 -4.23 -0.08 2.88
N GLU A 121 -3.72 -1.26 3.22
CA GLU A 121 -2.28 -1.48 3.35
C GLU A 121 -1.56 -1.39 2.01
N ALA A 122 -2.07 -2.06 0.98
CA ALA A 122 -1.53 -1.97 -0.38
C ALA A 122 -1.52 -0.51 -0.89
N TRP A 123 -2.55 0.28 -0.53
CA TRP A 123 -2.57 1.71 -0.83
C TRP A 123 -1.51 2.50 -0.07
N ARG A 124 -1.33 2.26 1.23
CA ARG A 124 -0.28 2.91 2.04
C ARG A 124 1.11 2.61 1.49
N GLU A 125 1.40 1.35 1.17
CA GLU A 125 2.68 0.94 0.58
C GLU A 125 2.92 1.60 -0.78
N ALA A 126 1.92 1.59 -1.66
CA ALA A 126 2.02 2.22 -2.98
C ALA A 126 2.31 3.73 -2.90
N VAL A 127 1.71 4.44 -1.94
CA VAL A 127 1.98 5.86 -1.68
C VAL A 127 3.38 6.07 -1.12
N ALA A 128 3.81 5.27 -0.14
CA ALA A 128 5.13 5.38 0.45
C ALA A 128 6.24 5.15 -0.59
N ASP A 129 6.07 4.17 -1.47
CA ASP A 129 7.02 3.90 -2.55
C ASP A 129 7.02 4.97 -3.64
N ALA A 130 5.90 5.62 -3.88
CA ALA A 130 5.87 6.78 -4.77
C ALA A 130 6.64 7.96 -4.18
N ALA A 131 6.55 8.18 -2.86
CA ALA A 131 7.27 9.27 -2.18
C ALA A 131 8.80 9.06 -2.17
N LYS A 132 9.29 7.83 -2.04
CA LYS A 132 10.74 7.50 -2.10
C LYS A 132 11.38 7.72 -3.46
N ARG A 133 10.58 7.85 -4.53
CA ARG A 133 11.06 8.01 -5.92
C ARG A 133 11.19 9.48 -6.34
N LEU A 134 10.97 10.42 -5.40
CA LEU A 134 11.21 11.87 -5.53
C LEU A 134 12.60 12.22 -5.01
#